data_AF-A0A0L8I9L5-F1
#
_entry.id   AF-A0A0L8I9L5-F1
#
_cell.length_a   1.000
_cell.length_b   1.000
_cell.length_c   1.000
_cell.angle_alpha   90.00
_cell.angle_beta   90.00
_cell.angle_gamma   90.00
#
_symmetry.space_group_name_H-M   'P 1'
#
loop_
_entity.id
_entity.type
_entity.pdbx_description
1 polymer ?
#
loop_
_entity_poly.entity_id
_entity_poly.type
_entity_poly.pdbx_seq_one_letter_code
_entity_poly.pdbx_strand_id
1 'polypeptide(L)'
;MSDVTADSSNSRAPTQSERQKCWTARDMFWTCLDGNEASPLNCQAVRKTFEESCSKTWVKYFDRRREYLKFKAKLEQEQSDPVDNVKL
;
A
#
# COMPACT_ATOMS: atom_id res chain seq x y z
N MET A 1 2.91 24.82 37.76
CA MET A 1 2.07 23.62 37.56
C MET A 1 2.02 23.34 36.07
N SER A 2 2.92 22.51 35.54
CA SER A 2 2.66 21.09 35.15
C SER A 2 1.55 20.99 34.10
N ASP A 3 1.72 20.46 32.88
CA ASP A 3 2.66 19.43 32.44
C ASP A 3 2.90 19.47 30.92
N VAL A 4 4.09 19.01 30.57
CA VAL A 4 4.51 18.56 29.23
C VAL A 4 3.80 17.25 28.93
N THR A 5 3.11 17.13 27.79
CA THR A 5 2.75 15.82 27.22
C THR A 5 3.23 15.79 25.77
N ALA A 6 4.47 15.37 25.55
CA ALA A 6 4.88 13.97 25.38
C ALA A 6 4.53 13.46 23.97
N ASP A 7 5.59 13.39 23.19
CA ASP A 7 5.73 12.77 21.88
C ASP A 7 5.01 11.40 21.78
N SER A 8 4.18 11.27 20.74
CA SER A 8 3.32 10.13 20.47
C SER A 8 4.13 8.90 20.02
N SER A 9 4.65 8.17 20.99
CA SER A 9 5.06 6.77 20.82
C SER A 9 4.02 5.86 21.49
N ASN A 10 2.88 5.68 20.80
CA ASN A 10 1.76 4.88 21.30
C ASN A 10 2.06 3.38 21.11
N SER A 11 2.50 2.71 22.16
CA SER A 11 2.75 1.26 22.26
C SER A 11 1.47 0.43 22.48
N ARG A 12 0.31 0.96 22.06
CA ARG A 12 -0.98 0.27 22.12
C ARG A 12 -1.33 -0.29 20.74
N ALA A 13 -1.85 -1.53 20.75
CA ALA A 13 -2.40 -2.13 19.54
C ALA A 13 -3.57 -1.26 19.00
N PRO A 14 -3.61 -0.97 17.69
CA PRO A 14 -4.68 -0.19 17.09
C PRO A 14 -6.02 -0.90 17.29
N THR A 15 -7.07 -0.12 17.56
CA THR A 15 -8.45 -0.58 17.65
C THR A 15 -8.96 -1.10 16.30
N GLN A 16 -10.09 -1.80 16.31
CA GLN A 16 -10.74 -2.25 15.08
C GLN A 16 -11.08 -1.07 14.15
N SER A 17 -11.59 0.04 14.69
CA SER A 17 -11.94 1.23 13.90
C SER A 17 -10.70 1.88 13.27
N GLU A 18 -9.59 1.99 14.00
CA GLU A 18 -8.33 2.52 13.46
C GLU A 18 -7.76 1.61 12.36
N ARG A 19 -7.84 0.28 12.54
CA ARG A 19 -7.45 -0.67 11.49
C ARG A 19 -8.31 -0.51 10.24
N GLN A 20 -9.63 -0.37 10.41
CA GLN A 20 -10.54 -0.17 9.30
C GLN A 20 -10.23 1.12 8.54
N LYS A 21 -10.03 2.24 9.24
CA LYS A 21 -9.61 3.52 8.63
C LYS A 21 -8.33 3.36 7.82
N CYS A 22 -7.31 2.72 8.40
CA CYS A 22 -6.06 2.43 7.70
C CYS A 22 -6.28 1.61 6.42
N TRP A 23 -7.03 0.50 6.49
CA TRP A 23 -7.29 -0.36 5.33
C TRP A 23 -8.10 0.36 4.25
N THR A 24 -9.09 1.15 4.62
CA THR A 24 -9.87 1.94 3.65
C THR A 24 -9.00 2.99 2.95
N ALA A 25 -8.17 3.74 3.69
CA ALA A 25 -7.27 4.73 3.09
C ALA A 25 -6.24 4.08 2.14
N ARG A 26 -5.72 2.91 2.53
CA ARG A 26 -4.84 2.06 1.70
C ARG A 26 -5.50 1.64 0.39
N ASP A 27 -6.75 1.17 0.45
CA ASP A 27 -7.49 0.71 -0.73
C ASP A 27 -7.82 1.87 -1.67
N MET A 28 -8.13 3.06 -1.13
CA MET A 28 -8.29 4.29 -1.92
C MET A 28 -6.99 4.66 -2.64
N PHE A 29 -5.84 4.59 -1.96
CA PHE A 29 -4.55 4.86 -2.58
C PHE A 29 -4.23 3.87 -3.71
N TRP A 30 -4.46 2.57 -3.51
CA TRP A 30 -4.24 1.58 -4.58
C TRP A 30 -5.18 1.74 -5.76
N THR A 31 -6.47 2.00 -5.50
CA THR A 31 -7.45 2.28 -6.55
C THR A 31 -7.01 3.48 -7.40
N CYS A 32 -6.51 4.54 -6.76
CA CYS A 32 -5.96 5.69 -7.47
C CYS A 32 -4.78 5.30 -8.36
N LEU A 33 -3.82 4.53 -7.84
CA LEU A 33 -2.66 4.11 -8.62
C LEU A 33 -3.05 3.21 -9.78
N ASP A 34 -3.96 2.26 -9.59
CA ASP A 34 -4.38 1.34 -10.64
C ASP A 34 -5.13 2.07 -11.77
N GLY A 35 -5.86 3.16 -11.45
CA GLY A 35 -6.50 4.02 -12.45
C GLY A 35 -5.60 5.06 -13.13
N ASN A 36 -4.36 5.26 -12.67
CA ASN A 36 -3.44 6.30 -13.16
C ASN A 36 -2.10 5.73 -13.63
N GLU A 37 -2.08 4.54 -14.24
CA GLU A 37 -0.86 3.85 -14.71
C GLU A 37 0.22 3.70 -13.63
N ALA A 38 -0.20 3.59 -12.37
CA ALA A 38 0.65 3.60 -11.19
C ALA A 38 1.49 4.87 -10.96
N SER A 39 1.14 6.02 -11.56
CA SER A 39 1.77 7.31 -11.28
C SER A 39 1.50 7.79 -9.85
N PRO A 40 2.50 7.83 -8.96
CA PRO A 40 2.31 8.26 -7.58
C PRO A 40 2.02 9.76 -7.45
N LEU A 41 2.43 10.55 -8.44
CA LEU A 41 2.27 12.02 -8.44
C LEU A 41 0.79 12.43 -8.45
N ASN A 42 -0.04 11.69 -9.19
CA ASN A 42 -1.48 11.96 -9.27
C ASN A 42 -2.23 11.54 -8.00
N CYS A 43 -1.60 10.70 -7.16
CA CYS A 43 -2.21 10.11 -5.97
C CYS A 43 -1.62 10.65 -4.66
N GLN A 44 -0.90 11.79 -4.68
CA GLN A 44 -0.25 12.34 -3.49
C GLN A 44 -1.23 12.66 -2.35
N ALA A 45 -2.42 13.20 -2.66
CA ALA A 45 -3.42 13.52 -1.65
C ALA A 45 -3.90 12.27 -0.90
N VAL A 46 -4.28 11.22 -1.63
CA VAL A 46 -4.73 9.96 -1.05
C VAL A 46 -3.57 9.16 -0.43
N ARG A 47 -2.34 9.34 -0.92
CA ARG A 47 -1.12 8.80 -0.29
C ARG A 47 -0.93 9.38 1.10
N LYS A 48 -1.06 10.70 1.25
CA LYS A 48 -0.94 11.37 2.55
C LYS A 48 -1.98 10.85 3.53
N THR A 49 -3.24 10.72 3.10
CA THR A 49 -4.30 10.13 3.94
C THR A 49 -3.98 8.71 4.38
N PHE A 50 -3.43 7.87 3.49
CA PHE A 50 -2.98 6.52 3.83
C PHE A 50 -1.86 6.53 4.88
N GLU A 51 -0.85 7.39 4.72
CA GLU A 51 0.27 7.51 5.66
C GLU A 51 -0.14 8.04 7.04
N GLU A 52 -1.13 8.95 7.10
CA GLU A 52 -1.66 9.49 8.35
C GLU A 52 -2.62 8.51 9.05
N SER A 53 -3.34 7.69 8.29
CA SER A 53 -4.31 6.72 8.83
C SER A 53 -3.66 5.44 9.34
N CYS A 54 -2.42 5.16 8.93
CA CYS A 54 -1.73 3.91 9.21
C CYS A 54 -0.44 4.13 10.03
N SER A 55 -0.05 3.12 10.81
CA SER A 55 1.28 3.14 11.42
C SER A 55 2.37 3.06 10.34
N LYS A 56 3.53 3.67 10.59
CA LYS A 56 4.68 3.62 9.67
C LYS A 56 5.10 2.19 9.30
N THR A 57 5.00 1.26 10.25
CA THR A 57 5.29 -0.17 10.02
C THR A 57 4.31 -0.79 9.04
N TRP A 58 3.02 -0.48 9.17
CA TRP A 58 1.98 -0.99 8.27
C TRP A 58 2.09 -0.41 6.87
N VAL A 59 2.38 0.89 6.75
CA VAL A 59 2.65 1.53 5.46
C VAL A 59 3.78 0.81 4.72
N LYS A 60 4.93 0.63 5.37
CA LYS A 60 6.08 -0.09 4.80
C LYS A 60 5.74 -1.51 4.38
N TYR A 61 5.00 -2.24 5.23
CA TYR A 61 4.57 -3.61 4.93
C TYR A 61 3.67 -3.66 3.69
N PHE A 62 2.66 -2.78 3.63
CA PHE A 62 1.70 -2.76 2.53
C PHE A 62 2.33 -2.33 1.21
N ASP A 63 3.21 -1.33 1.22
CA ASP A 63 3.96 -0.90 0.04
C ASP A 63 4.78 -2.06 -0.53
N ARG A 64 5.62 -2.70 0.30
CA ARG A 64 6.43 -3.86 -0.11
C ARG A 64 5.57 -5.03 -0.60
N ARG A 65 4.45 -5.30 0.08
CA ARG A 65 3.53 -6.38 -0.32
C ARG A 65 2.92 -6.11 -1.70
N ARG A 66 2.54 -4.87 -1.98
CA ARG A 66 1.96 -4.50 -3.28
C ARG A 66 2.98 -4.66 -4.41
N GLU A 67 4.21 -4.19 -4.21
CA GLU A 67 5.32 -4.37 -5.17
C GLU A 67 5.58 -5.85 -5.46
N TYR A 68 5.65 -6.67 -4.40
CA TYR A 68 5.83 -8.11 -4.53
C TYR A 68 4.69 -8.77 -5.32
N LEU A 69 3.43 -8.41 -5.04
CA LEU A 69 2.28 -8.97 -5.77
C LEU A 69 2.29 -8.56 -7.24
N LYS A 70 2.67 -7.31 -7.56
CA LYS A 70 2.85 -6.86 -8.95
C LYS A 70 3.96 -7.62 -9.66
N PHE A 71 5.10 -7.83 -9.00
CA PHE A 71 6.21 -8.59 -9.55
C PHE A 71 5.80 -10.06 -9.81
N LYS A 72 5.16 -10.68 -8.82
CA LYS A 72 4.65 -12.06 -8.93
C LYS A 72 3.67 -12.21 -10.10
N ALA A 73 2.71 -11.29 -10.25
CA ALA A 73 1.75 -11.33 -11.34
C ALA A 73 2.40 -11.24 -12.73
N LYS A 74 3.47 -10.43 -12.88
CA LYS A 74 4.23 -10.35 -14.13
C LYS A 74 4.93 -11.67 -14.46
N LEU A 75 5.58 -12.29 -13.49
CA LEU A 75 6.24 -13.60 -13.68
C LEU A 75 5.26 -14.70 -14.06
N GLU A 76 4.07 -14.71 -13.45
CA GLU A 76 3.02 -15.68 -13.77
C GLU A 76 2.45 -15.45 -15.18
N GLN A 77 2.31 -14.19 -15.61
CA GLN A 77 1.89 -13.85 -16.97
C GLN A 77 2.92 -14.32 -18.00
N GLU A 78 4.22 -14.05 -17.79
CA GLU A 78 5.31 -14.49 -18.68
C GLU A 78 5.43 -16.02 -18.76
N GLN A 79 5.09 -16.76 -17.70
CA GLN A 79 5.09 -18.24 -17.72
C GLN A 79 3.86 -18.83 -18.43
N SER A 80 2.80 -18.05 -18.61
CA SER A 80 1.53 -18.50 -19.20
C SER A 80 1.45 -18.29 -20.72
N ASP A 81 2.39 -17.54 -21.31
CA ASP A 81 2.47 -17.39 -22.76
C ASP A 81 2.94 -18.71 -23.41
N PRO A 82 2.11 -19.39 -24.22
CA PRO A 82 2.58 -20.53 -24.97
C PRO A 82 3.62 -20.05 -25.98
N VAL A 83 4.78 -20.71 -26.01
CA VAL A 83 5.75 -20.59 -27.09
C VAL A 83 5.12 -21.22 -28.34
N ASP A 84 4.14 -20.53 -28.93
CA ASP A 84 3.60 -20.89 -30.22
C ASP A 84 4.63 -20.47 -31.28
N ASN A 85 5.18 -21.51 -31.92
CA ASN A 85 5.90 -21.50 -33.19
C ASN A 85 7.43 -21.35 -33.15
N VAL A 86 8.12 -22.43 -32.75
CA VAL A 86 9.33 -22.85 -33.46
C VAL A 86 8.95 -24.02 -34.37
N LYS A 87 8.44 -23.68 -35.55
CA LYS A 87 8.45 -24.58 -36.71
C LYS A 87 9.51 -24.04 -37.66
N LEU A 88 10.67 -24.71 -37.70
CA LEU A 88 11.53 -24.94 -38.86
C LEU A 88 12.65 -25.92 -38.45
#